data_AF-A0A9D4TC08-F1
#
_entry.id   AF-A0A9D4TC08-F1
#
_cell.length_a   1.000
_cell.length_b   1.000
_cell.length_c   1.000
_cell.angle_alpha   90.00
_cell.angle_beta   90.00
_cell.angle_gamma   90.00
#
_symmetry.space_group_name_H-M   'P 1'
#
loop_
_entity.id
_entity.type
_entity.pdbx_description
1 polymer ?
#
loop_
_entity_poly.entity_id
_entity_poly.type
_entity_poly.pdbx_seq_one_letter_code
_entity_poly.pdbx_strand_id
1 'polypeptide(L)'
;MPGDSRLKPSTQRAFGSRKKRAWNKKAPATSAPSAAELESRPDPLDLPGTSTDDTVGPSSTSETLRVDAAYYSTAEQAQRVERSAQTKTVLSGKSATQRKFDLLGPQNEGYTDWLATHECQRNIECNSGRMEVEAALTMFQRSWAKHGLRYTTVLSDGDSRTFHALSEAEVYGFIQIDKKDCINHVHKRMGAALRNLVDKKKAQGKQMGNM
;
A
#
# COMPACT_ATOMS: atom_id res chain seq x y z
N MET A 1 7.51 28.74 22.17
CA MET A 1 8.57 27.81 21.72
C MET A 1 8.92 28.14 20.28
N PRO A 2 10.09 28.75 20.00
CA PRO A 2 10.55 28.94 18.63
C PRO A 2 10.77 27.57 17.97
N GLY A 3 10.26 27.38 16.75
CA GLY A 3 10.37 26.11 16.02
C GLY A 3 11.79 25.84 15.51
N ASP A 4 12.18 24.58 15.40
CA ASP A 4 13.48 24.15 14.90
C ASP A 4 13.75 24.71 13.49
N SER A 5 14.83 25.48 13.35
CA SER A 5 15.23 26.20 12.14
C SER A 5 15.59 25.27 10.97
N ARG A 6 15.85 23.98 11.24
CA ARG A 6 16.14 22.97 10.21
C ARG A 6 14.90 22.45 9.49
N LEU A 7 13.70 22.74 10.02
CA LEU A 7 12.44 22.33 9.42
C LEU A 7 11.93 23.37 8.43
N LYS A 8 11.38 22.93 7.30
CA LYS A 8 10.67 23.83 6.37
C LYS A 8 9.57 24.59 7.14
N PRO A 9 9.25 25.85 6.83
CA PRO A 9 8.25 26.65 7.55
C PRO A 9 6.87 25.98 7.68
N SER A 10 6.48 25.16 6.70
CA SER A 10 5.23 24.38 6.73
C SER A 10 5.19 23.29 7.81
N THR A 11 6.35 22.85 8.28
CA THR A 11 6.56 21.72 9.20
C THR A 11 6.90 22.15 10.61
N GLN A 12 7.16 23.43 10.85
CA GLN A 12 7.45 24.00 12.19
C GLN A 12 6.20 24.13 13.10
N ARG A 13 5.02 23.67 12.65
CA ARG A 13 3.78 23.79 13.43
C ARG A 13 3.76 22.80 14.59
N ALA A 14 3.21 23.25 15.71
CA ALA A 14 2.94 22.41 16.87
C ALA A 14 2.08 21.19 16.49
N PHE A 15 2.51 20.03 16.96
CA PHE A 15 1.79 18.76 16.84
C PHE A 15 0.38 18.91 17.44
N GLY A 16 -0.66 18.57 16.67
CA GLY A 16 -2.07 18.66 17.08
C GLY A 16 -2.92 19.69 16.32
N SER A 17 -2.31 20.67 15.64
CA SER A 17 -3.07 21.68 14.86
C SER A 17 -3.43 21.18 13.45
N ARG A 18 -4.40 20.26 13.34
CA ARG A 18 -4.93 19.83 12.03
C ARG A 18 -5.79 20.93 11.40
N LYS A 19 -5.30 21.58 10.33
CA LYS A 19 -6.17 22.27 9.37
C LYS A 19 -6.81 21.20 8.46
N LYS A 20 -8.14 21.02 8.52
CA LYS A 20 -8.87 20.16 7.58
C LYS A 20 -8.66 20.73 6.16
N ARG A 21 -8.06 19.93 5.26
CA ARG A 21 -7.98 20.28 3.84
C ARG A 21 -9.38 20.12 3.25
N ALA A 22 -9.95 21.20 2.71
CA ALA A 22 -11.21 21.14 1.99
C ALA A 22 -10.97 20.48 0.63
N TRP A 23 -11.38 19.23 0.47
CA TRP A 23 -11.37 18.55 -0.82
C TRP A 23 -12.81 18.30 -1.26
N ASN A 24 -13.36 19.24 -2.02
CA ASN A 24 -14.37 19.00 -3.08
C ASN A 24 -14.79 20.34 -3.71
N LYS A 25 -14.43 20.56 -4.97
CA LYS A 25 -15.27 21.33 -5.90
C LYS A 25 -15.69 20.37 -7.00
N LYS A 26 -17.00 20.24 -7.15
CA LYS A 26 -17.70 19.30 -8.04
C LYS A 26 -17.25 19.46 -9.50
N ALA A 27 -17.07 18.36 -10.22
CA ALA A 27 -17.20 18.31 -11.67
C ALA A 27 -18.56 17.66 -12.01
N PRO A 28 -19.24 18.09 -13.10
CA PRO A 28 -20.57 17.58 -13.44
C PRO A 28 -20.53 16.16 -13.98
N ALA A 29 -21.59 15.39 -13.69
CA ALA A 29 -21.76 14.00 -14.08
C ALA A 29 -22.01 13.86 -15.59
N THR A 30 -21.22 13.04 -16.27
CA THR A 30 -21.51 12.53 -17.60
C THR A 30 -22.13 11.13 -17.50
N SER A 31 -23.17 10.93 -18.29
CA SER A 31 -24.12 9.82 -18.34
C SER A 31 -23.51 8.44 -18.61
N ALA A 32 -24.09 7.42 -17.95
CA ALA A 32 -23.86 6.01 -18.20
C ALA A 32 -24.61 5.53 -19.46
N PRO A 33 -24.08 4.56 -20.24
CA PRO A 33 -24.88 3.82 -21.19
C PRO A 33 -25.52 2.55 -20.56
N SER A 34 -26.63 2.17 -21.18
CA SER A 34 -27.67 1.20 -20.79
C SER A 34 -27.25 -0.27 -20.89
N ALA A 35 -27.93 -1.10 -20.10
CA ALA A 35 -27.89 -2.56 -20.13
C ALA A 35 -28.57 -3.13 -21.39
N ALA A 36 -27.93 -4.15 -21.98
CA ALA A 36 -28.41 -5.15 -22.94
C ALA A 36 -27.25 -6.17 -23.05
N GLU A 37 -27.37 -7.48 -23.17
CA GLU A 37 -28.45 -8.46 -23.21
C GLU A 37 -27.75 -9.83 -22.98
N LEU A 38 -28.49 -10.79 -22.43
CA LEU A 38 -28.04 -12.11 -22.02
C LEU A 38 -28.11 -13.08 -23.21
N GLU A 39 -27.01 -13.74 -23.59
CA GLU A 39 -27.06 -14.94 -24.44
C GLU A 39 -26.07 -16.04 -24.02
N SER A 40 -26.45 -17.26 -24.37
CA SER A 40 -26.24 -18.55 -23.71
C SER A 40 -24.93 -19.26 -24.05
N ARG A 41 -24.47 -20.11 -23.11
CA ARG A 41 -23.42 -21.12 -23.33
C ARG A 41 -24.09 -22.48 -23.55
N PRO A 42 -23.59 -23.34 -24.46
CA PRO A 42 -23.99 -24.75 -24.48
C PRO A 42 -23.06 -25.62 -23.61
N ASP A 43 -23.67 -26.51 -22.83
CA ASP A 43 -23.05 -27.65 -22.15
C ASP A 43 -22.71 -28.78 -23.13
N PRO A 44 -21.79 -29.69 -22.74
CA PRO A 44 -21.99 -31.10 -23.07
C PRO A 44 -21.75 -32.08 -21.90
N LEU A 45 -22.84 -32.72 -21.47
CA LEU A 45 -23.11 -34.17 -21.35
C LEU A 45 -22.16 -35.13 -20.56
N ASP A 46 -22.68 -35.62 -19.42
CA ASP A 46 -22.90 -37.02 -18.93
C ASP A 46 -22.18 -38.21 -19.63
N LEU A 47 -21.79 -39.37 -19.04
CA LEU A 47 -21.85 -40.14 -17.76
C LEU A 47 -20.94 -41.41 -18.01
N PRO A 48 -20.85 -42.54 -17.23
CA PRO A 48 -21.51 -42.98 -15.97
C PRO A 48 -20.48 -43.39 -14.87
N GLY A 49 -20.75 -43.66 -13.58
CA GLY A 49 -21.94 -44.13 -12.86
C GLY A 49 -21.71 -45.58 -12.39
N THR A 50 -21.29 -45.82 -11.14
CA THR A 50 -21.60 -47.05 -10.36
C THR A 50 -21.26 -46.94 -8.87
N SER A 51 -22.23 -47.37 -8.06
CA SER A 51 -22.13 -48.14 -6.81
C SER A 51 -21.99 -47.42 -5.46
N THR A 52 -22.98 -47.72 -4.63
CA THR A 52 -23.16 -47.48 -3.19
C THR A 52 -22.18 -48.27 -2.32
N ASP A 53 -21.83 -47.74 -1.15
CA ASP A 53 -22.15 -48.26 0.21
C ASP A 53 -21.08 -47.86 1.25
N ASP A 54 -21.52 -47.76 2.50
CA ASP A 54 -20.83 -47.26 3.68
C ASP A 54 -19.61 -48.11 4.11
N THR A 55 -18.70 -47.54 4.92
CA THR A 55 -18.20 -48.07 6.22
C THR A 55 -16.82 -47.49 6.59
N VAL A 56 -16.71 -47.04 7.84
CA VAL A 56 -15.53 -46.49 8.53
C VAL A 56 -14.47 -47.56 8.79
N GLY A 57 -13.18 -47.24 8.64
CA GLY A 57 -12.06 -48.04 9.15
C GLY A 57 -10.72 -47.27 9.17
N PRO A 58 -9.96 -47.25 10.29
CA PRO A 58 -8.85 -46.33 10.51
C PRO A 58 -7.49 -46.96 10.16
N SER A 59 -6.58 -46.20 9.54
CA SER A 59 -5.12 -46.18 9.81
C SER A 59 -4.33 -45.62 8.63
N SER A 60 -3.72 -44.45 8.83
CA SER A 60 -2.32 -44.19 8.50
C SER A 60 -2.02 -42.79 9.02
N THR A 61 -1.40 -42.72 10.20
CA THR A 61 -0.86 -41.51 10.78
C THR A 61 0.28 -41.00 9.90
N SER A 62 -0.06 -40.23 8.87
CA SER A 62 0.88 -39.28 8.29
C SER A 62 0.96 -38.12 9.27
N GLU A 63 2.00 -38.12 10.10
CA GLU A 63 2.39 -36.95 10.88
C GLU A 63 2.71 -35.82 9.90
N THR A 64 1.68 -35.05 9.54
CA THR A 64 1.88 -33.67 9.14
C THR A 64 2.55 -32.98 10.32
N LEU A 65 3.87 -32.79 10.24
CA LEU A 65 4.63 -31.85 11.06
C LEU A 65 3.98 -30.47 10.88
N ARG A 66 2.94 -30.21 11.67
CA ARG A 66 2.52 -28.85 11.95
C ARG A 66 3.71 -28.22 12.65
N VAL A 67 4.25 -27.18 12.03
CA VAL A 67 5.13 -26.26 12.75
C VAL A 67 4.26 -25.71 13.87
N ASP A 68 4.39 -26.26 15.06
CA ASP A 68 3.78 -25.71 16.25
C ASP A 68 4.33 -24.29 16.36
N ALA A 69 3.50 -23.31 16.01
CA ALA A 69 3.77 -21.93 16.38
C ALA A 69 3.78 -21.95 17.90
N ALA A 70 4.97 -22.03 18.49
CA ALA A 70 5.16 -22.13 19.94
C ALA A 70 4.28 -21.06 20.59
N TYR A 71 3.19 -21.51 21.20
CA TYR A 71 2.22 -20.62 21.81
C TYR A 71 2.98 -20.00 22.98
N TYR A 72 3.30 -18.71 22.86
CA TYR A 72 3.99 -17.99 23.93
C TYR A 72 3.29 -18.31 25.25
N SER A 73 4.07 -18.64 26.28
CA SER A 73 3.53 -18.82 27.62
C SER A 73 2.76 -17.59 28.05
N THR A 74 1.81 -17.73 28.99
CA THR A 74 1.02 -16.59 29.51
C THR A 74 1.93 -15.46 30.01
N ALA A 75 3.08 -15.80 30.60
CA ALA A 75 4.09 -14.84 31.03
C ALA A 75 4.73 -14.09 29.85
N GLU A 76 5.11 -14.80 28.78
CA GLU A 76 5.66 -14.17 27.57
C GLU A 76 4.63 -13.31 26.84
N GLN A 77 3.36 -13.73 26.80
CA GLN A 77 2.26 -12.93 26.24
C GLN A 77 2.08 -11.63 27.03
N ALA A 78 2.02 -11.71 28.36
CA ALA A 78 1.92 -10.55 29.23
C ALA A 78 3.12 -9.60 29.05
N GLN A 79 4.35 -10.14 29.00
CA GLN A 79 5.55 -9.35 28.79
C GLN A 79 5.56 -8.62 27.44
N ARG A 80 5.04 -9.24 26.37
CA ARG A 80 4.93 -8.62 25.05
C ARG A 80 3.89 -7.52 25.02
N VAL A 81 2.74 -7.72 25.66
CA VAL A 81 1.70 -6.69 25.79
C VAL A 81 2.26 -5.50 26.55
N GLU A 82 2.96 -5.75 27.66
CA GLU A 82 3.62 -4.71 28.46
C GLU A 82 4.69 -3.96 27.64
N ARG A 83 5.59 -4.67 26.96
CA ARG A 83 6.59 -4.05 26.07
C ARG A 83 5.93 -3.23 24.96
N SER A 84 4.83 -3.71 24.38
CA SER A 84 4.07 -2.97 23.37
C SER A 84 3.44 -1.71 23.94
N ALA A 85 2.85 -1.79 25.14
CA ALA A 85 2.27 -0.65 25.84
C ALA A 85 3.33 0.40 26.16
N GLN A 86 4.46 -0.01 26.76
CA GLN A 86 5.61 0.86 27.04
C GLN A 86 6.13 1.52 25.76
N THR A 87 6.33 0.75 24.69
CA THR A 87 6.77 1.28 23.40
C THR A 87 5.77 2.30 22.85
N LYS A 88 4.46 2.04 22.92
CA LYS A 88 3.42 3.00 22.51
C LYS A 88 3.49 4.28 23.33
N THR A 89 3.64 4.18 24.65
CA THR A 89 3.75 5.34 25.54
C THR A 89 4.97 6.19 25.18
N VAL A 90 6.14 5.57 25.03
CA VAL A 90 7.38 6.25 24.62
C VAL A 90 7.23 6.91 23.25
N LEU A 91 6.68 6.20 22.26
CA LEU A 91 6.50 6.72 20.91
C LEU A 91 5.45 7.84 20.83
N SER A 92 4.45 7.83 21.72
CA SER A 92 3.40 8.87 21.77
C SER A 92 3.94 10.22 22.24
N GLY A 93 4.98 10.22 23.07
CA GLY A 93 5.63 11.44 23.57
C GLY A 93 6.54 12.14 22.56
N LYS A 94 6.82 11.53 21.40
CA LYS A 94 7.75 12.09 20.39
C LYS A 94 7.08 12.28 19.04
N SER A 95 7.37 13.40 18.37
CA SER A 95 6.95 13.61 16.99
C SER A 95 7.59 12.57 16.07
N ALA A 96 6.95 12.26 14.93
CA ALA A 96 7.54 11.36 13.93
C ALA A 96 8.90 11.87 13.44
N THR A 97 9.03 13.19 13.31
CA THR A 97 10.29 13.86 12.97
C THR A 97 11.34 13.62 14.04
N GLN A 98 11.05 13.87 15.31
CA GLN A 98 12.02 13.66 16.40
C GLN A 98 12.50 12.21 16.44
N ARG A 99 11.59 11.25 16.30
CA ARG A 99 11.93 9.82 16.24
C ARG A 99 12.87 9.48 15.08
N LYS A 100 12.67 10.13 13.92
CA LYS A 100 13.56 9.98 12.76
C LYS A 100 14.94 10.59 13.04
N PHE A 101 15.00 11.76 13.67
CA PHE A 101 16.26 12.40 14.03
C PHE A 101 17.03 11.59 15.08
N ASP A 102 16.36 11.08 16.12
CA ASP A 102 16.96 10.20 17.12
C ASP A 102 17.59 8.95 16.48
N LEU A 103 16.92 8.36 15.48
CA LEU A 103 17.42 7.19 14.74
C LEU A 103 18.61 7.53 13.82
N LEU A 104 18.55 8.66 13.13
CA LEU A 104 19.60 9.08 12.19
C LEU A 104 20.83 9.64 12.90
N GLY A 105 20.70 10.03 14.17
CA GLY A 105 21.79 10.60 14.96
C GLY A 105 22.55 11.74 14.28
N PRO A 106 21.92 12.73 13.62
CA PRO A 106 22.65 13.81 12.95
C PRO A 106 23.31 14.78 13.94
N GLN A 107 23.11 14.58 15.25
CA GLN A 107 23.80 15.28 16.33
C GLN A 107 25.10 14.55 16.74
N ASN A 108 25.36 13.36 16.19
CA ASN A 108 26.54 12.56 16.52
C ASN A 108 27.79 13.21 15.92
N GLU A 109 28.91 13.12 16.64
CA GLU A 109 30.18 13.74 16.25
C GLU A 109 30.67 13.28 14.86
N GLY A 110 30.37 12.04 14.45
CA GLY A 110 30.72 11.54 13.11
C GLY A 110 29.81 12.01 11.96
N TYR A 111 28.69 12.68 12.24
CA TYR A 111 27.78 13.14 11.18
C TYR A 111 28.39 14.27 10.34
N THR A 112 29.15 15.17 10.97
CA THR A 112 29.81 16.29 10.27
C THR A 112 30.88 15.80 9.31
N ASP A 113 31.68 14.82 9.75
CA ASP A 113 32.75 14.23 8.94
C ASP A 113 32.18 13.41 7.78
N TRP A 114 31.12 12.64 8.05
CA TRP A 114 30.37 11.95 7.01
C TRP A 114 29.78 12.95 6.02
N LEU A 115 29.14 14.03 6.47
CA LEU A 115 28.52 15.01 5.59
C LEU A 115 29.55 15.73 4.70
N ALA A 116 30.75 16.01 5.23
CA ALA A 116 31.82 16.66 4.48
C ALA A 116 32.43 15.75 3.40
N THR A 117 32.46 14.45 3.63
CA THR A 117 33.04 13.45 2.71
C THR A 117 31.99 12.76 1.84
N HIS A 118 30.69 12.95 2.13
CA HIS A 118 29.62 12.27 1.44
C HIS A 118 29.40 12.83 0.03
N GLU A 119 29.72 12.01 -0.96
CA GLU A 119 29.27 12.22 -2.33
C GLU A 119 27.92 11.52 -2.54
N CYS A 120 26.87 12.30 -2.74
CA CYS A 120 25.53 11.76 -2.91
C CYS A 120 25.39 11.10 -4.29
N GLN A 121 25.14 9.79 -4.33
CA GLN A 121 24.80 9.04 -5.54
C GLN A 121 23.35 9.33 -5.99
N ARG A 122 23.02 10.61 -6.16
CA ARG A 122 21.69 11.03 -6.60
C ARG A 122 21.54 10.73 -8.08
N ASN A 123 20.62 9.81 -8.39
CA ASN A 123 20.35 9.43 -9.79
C ASN A 123 19.47 10.46 -10.53
N ILE A 124 18.60 11.17 -9.82
CA ILE A 124 17.58 12.05 -10.42
C ILE A 124 17.37 13.26 -9.50
N GLU A 125 17.36 14.47 -10.09
CA GLU A 125 17.06 15.71 -9.37
C GLU A 125 15.57 16.08 -9.52
N CYS A 126 14.72 15.48 -8.68
CA CYS A 126 13.30 15.80 -8.62
C CYS A 126 12.73 15.69 -7.21
N ASN A 127 11.51 16.20 -7.01
CA ASN A 127 10.79 16.04 -5.74
C ASN A 127 10.52 14.55 -5.46
N SER A 128 10.46 14.15 -4.19
CA SER A 128 10.25 12.75 -3.78
C SER A 128 9.02 12.12 -4.44
N GLY A 129 7.91 12.86 -4.56
CA GLY A 129 6.69 12.39 -5.23
C GLY A 129 6.77 12.29 -6.77
N ARG A 130 7.88 12.67 -7.39
CA ARG A 130 8.18 12.47 -8.82
C ARG A 130 9.27 11.42 -9.07
N MET A 131 10.04 11.04 -8.03
CA MET A 131 11.16 10.11 -8.18
C MET A 131 10.72 8.77 -8.79
N GLU A 132 9.54 8.28 -8.41
CA GLU A 132 9.00 7.02 -8.94
C GLU A 132 8.66 7.12 -10.44
N VAL A 133 8.15 8.27 -10.88
CA VAL A 133 7.81 8.51 -12.28
C VAL A 133 9.06 8.55 -13.15
N GLU A 134 10.06 9.32 -12.72
CA GLU A 134 11.34 9.45 -13.43
C GLU A 134 12.11 8.13 -13.46
N ALA A 135 12.10 7.38 -12.36
CA ALA A 135 12.70 6.05 -12.30
C ALA A 135 12.03 5.09 -13.28
N ALA A 136 10.70 5.05 -13.33
CA ALA A 136 9.97 4.19 -14.26
C ALA A 136 10.24 4.55 -15.72
N LEU A 137 10.17 5.84 -16.09
CA LEU A 137 10.50 6.29 -17.44
C LEU A 137 11.91 5.86 -17.85
N THR A 138 12.88 6.12 -16.97
CA THR A 138 14.28 5.74 -17.20
C THR A 138 14.43 4.23 -17.38
N MET A 139 13.76 3.42 -16.57
CA MET A 139 13.81 1.96 -16.66
C MET A 139 13.20 1.43 -17.97
N PHE A 140 12.02 1.93 -18.37
CA PHE A 140 11.33 1.47 -19.58
C PHE A 140 12.07 1.89 -20.86
N GLN A 141 12.60 3.12 -20.91
CA GLN A 141 13.40 3.55 -22.06
C GLN A 141 14.70 2.74 -22.16
N ARG A 142 15.36 2.47 -21.02
CA ARG A 142 16.60 1.67 -20.99
C ARG A 142 16.36 0.21 -21.32
N SER A 143 15.24 -0.38 -20.93
CA SER A 143 14.97 -1.80 -21.24
C SER A 143 14.93 -2.03 -22.74
N TRP A 144 14.36 -1.09 -23.50
CA TRP A 144 14.39 -1.15 -24.95
C TRP A 144 15.80 -0.87 -25.49
N ALA A 145 16.39 0.27 -25.12
CA ALA A 145 17.64 0.73 -25.70
C ALA A 145 18.84 -0.19 -25.42
N LYS A 146 18.89 -0.84 -24.25
CA LYS A 146 20.03 -1.68 -23.83
C LYS A 146 19.77 -3.18 -23.94
N HIS A 147 18.52 -3.61 -23.81
CA HIS A 147 18.20 -5.03 -23.65
C HIS A 147 17.19 -5.54 -24.69
N GLY A 148 16.65 -4.68 -25.56
CA GLY A 148 15.62 -5.05 -26.53
C GLY A 148 14.34 -5.59 -25.88
N LEU A 149 14.11 -5.30 -24.59
CA LEU A 149 12.99 -5.83 -23.80
C LEU A 149 11.91 -4.76 -23.61
N ARG A 150 10.66 -5.20 -23.70
CA ARG A 150 9.48 -4.36 -23.49
C ARG A 150 8.67 -4.86 -22.31
N TYR A 151 8.39 -3.95 -21.39
CA TYR A 151 7.43 -4.20 -20.32
C TYR A 151 6.02 -3.91 -20.84
N THR A 152 5.16 -4.92 -20.87
CA THR A 152 3.77 -4.77 -21.30
C THR A 152 2.83 -4.42 -20.16
N THR A 153 3.27 -4.54 -18.91
CA THR A 153 2.43 -4.32 -17.73
C THR A 153 3.21 -3.62 -16.62
N VAL A 154 2.58 -2.65 -15.97
CA VAL A 154 3.08 -2.00 -14.76
C VAL A 154 2.16 -2.29 -13.56
N LEU A 155 2.74 -2.74 -12.45
CA LEU A 155 2.03 -2.92 -11.18
C LEU A 155 2.20 -1.67 -10.33
N SER A 156 1.11 -1.03 -9.91
CA SER A 156 1.12 0.20 -9.12
C SER A 156 0.47 0.00 -7.75
N ASP A 157 1.01 0.62 -6.69
CA ASP A 157 0.40 0.66 -5.35
C ASP A 157 -0.71 1.73 -5.24
N GLY A 158 -1.54 1.85 -6.27
CA GLY A 158 -2.63 2.84 -6.34
C GLY A 158 -2.25 4.22 -6.88
N ASP A 159 -0.97 4.49 -7.13
CA ASP A 159 -0.56 5.71 -7.84
C ASP A 159 -0.87 5.63 -9.34
N SER A 160 -1.40 6.71 -9.90
CA SER A 160 -1.73 6.79 -11.33
C SER A 160 -0.68 7.57 -12.14
N ARG A 161 0.14 8.40 -11.48
CA ARG A 161 1.08 9.31 -12.16
C ARG A 161 2.11 8.59 -13.02
N THR A 162 2.69 7.52 -12.50
CA THR A 162 3.71 6.73 -13.20
C THR A 162 3.15 6.11 -14.48
N PHE A 163 1.94 5.53 -14.41
CA PHE A 163 1.29 4.95 -15.56
C PHE A 163 0.96 6.00 -16.65
N HIS A 164 0.41 7.16 -16.25
CA HIS A 164 0.12 8.24 -17.18
C HIS A 164 1.39 8.73 -17.88
N ALA A 165 2.47 8.97 -17.13
CA ALA A 165 3.73 9.41 -17.71
C ALA A 165 4.33 8.40 -18.70
N LEU A 166 4.26 7.10 -18.39
CA LEU A 166 4.71 6.04 -19.30
C LEU A 166 3.88 5.98 -20.59
N SER A 167 2.57 6.21 -20.47
CA SER A 167 1.65 6.20 -21.60
C SER A 167 1.86 7.43 -22.49
N GLU A 168 1.97 8.62 -21.89
CA GLU A 168 2.23 9.88 -22.59
C GLU A 168 3.61 9.91 -23.26
N ALA A 169 4.60 9.27 -22.65
CA ALA A 169 5.94 9.19 -23.22
C ALA A 169 6.04 8.19 -24.39
N GLU A 170 4.99 7.41 -24.68
CA GLU A 170 4.95 6.41 -25.74
C GLU A 170 6.24 5.57 -25.81
N VAL A 171 6.70 5.07 -24.66
CA VAL A 171 8.05 4.48 -24.50
C VAL A 171 8.36 3.31 -25.46
N TYR A 172 7.33 2.66 -26.00
CA TYR A 172 7.45 1.61 -27.02
C TYR A 172 6.64 1.91 -28.29
N GLY A 173 6.20 3.15 -28.51
CA GLY A 173 5.36 3.57 -29.63
C GLY A 173 3.98 2.93 -29.58
N PHE A 174 3.69 2.05 -30.54
CA PHE A 174 2.36 1.44 -30.71
C PHE A 174 1.98 0.40 -29.66
N ILE A 175 2.93 -0.06 -28.84
CA ILE A 175 2.68 -1.05 -27.80
C ILE A 175 2.17 -0.33 -26.55
N GLN A 176 0.91 -0.60 -26.20
CA GLN A 176 0.31 -0.08 -24.98
C GLN A 176 0.80 -0.84 -23.75
N ILE A 177 0.93 -0.11 -22.65
CA ILE A 177 1.26 -0.66 -21.34
C ILE A 177 -0.04 -0.84 -20.57
N ASP A 178 -0.22 -2.00 -19.95
CA ASP A 178 -1.35 -2.26 -19.07
C ASP A 178 -1.03 -1.86 -17.63
N LYS A 179 -1.99 -1.18 -16.99
CA LYS A 179 -1.91 -0.90 -15.55
C LYS A 179 -2.57 -2.01 -14.75
N LYS A 180 -1.86 -2.56 -13.78
CA LYS A 180 -2.43 -3.40 -12.72
C LYS A 180 -2.29 -2.70 -11.37
N ASP A 181 -3.31 -2.84 -10.54
CA ASP A 181 -3.29 -2.30 -9.17
C ASP A 181 -2.95 -3.40 -8.17
N CYS A 182 -2.19 -3.04 -7.13
CA CYS A 182 -1.86 -3.93 -6.03
C CYS A 182 -3.13 -4.35 -5.27
N ILE A 183 -3.35 -5.67 -5.11
CA ILE A 183 -4.53 -6.22 -4.43
C ILE A 183 -4.66 -5.74 -2.98
N ASN A 184 -3.54 -5.61 -2.26
CA ASN A 184 -3.53 -5.07 -0.90
C ASN A 184 -3.98 -3.61 -0.88
N HIS A 185 -3.62 -2.84 -1.91
CA HIS A 185 -4.06 -1.46 -2.03
C HIS A 185 -5.57 -1.38 -2.33
N VAL A 186 -6.06 -2.24 -3.21
CA VAL A 186 -7.49 -2.35 -3.53
C VAL A 186 -8.29 -2.68 -2.26
N HIS A 187 -7.87 -3.69 -1.49
CA HIS A 187 -8.51 -4.03 -0.21
C HIS A 187 -8.52 -2.85 0.78
N LYS A 188 -7.40 -2.14 0.94
CA LYS A 188 -7.32 -0.96 1.81
C LYS A 188 -8.30 0.14 1.37
N ARG A 189 -8.38 0.43 0.06
CA ARG A 189 -9.30 1.42 -0.51
C ARG A 189 -10.76 1.02 -0.27
N MET A 190 -11.12 -0.24 -0.53
CA MET A 190 -12.47 -0.75 -0.28
C MET A 190 -12.83 -0.65 1.20
N GLY A 191 -11.96 -1.11 2.10
CA GLY A 191 -12.19 -1.02 3.54
C GLY A 191 -12.29 0.42 4.05
N ALA A 192 -11.54 1.36 3.47
CA ALA A 192 -11.68 2.78 3.77
C ALA A 192 -13.02 3.35 3.27
N ALA A 193 -13.46 2.98 2.07
CA ALA A 193 -14.74 3.41 1.51
C ALA A 193 -15.93 2.95 2.35
N LEU A 194 -15.91 1.69 2.81
CA LEU A 194 -16.94 1.13 3.68
C LEU A 194 -17.01 1.86 5.03
N ARG A 195 -15.86 2.06 5.69
CA ARG A 195 -15.79 2.83 6.95
C ARG A 195 -16.31 4.25 6.79
N ASN A 196 -15.89 4.95 5.73
CA ASN A 196 -16.39 6.29 5.42
C ASN A 196 -17.90 6.31 5.19
N LEU A 197 -18.47 5.27 4.58
CA LEU A 197 -19.91 5.15 4.36
C LEU A 197 -20.64 4.94 5.69
N VAL A 198 -20.15 4.06 6.54
CA VAL A 198 -20.69 3.82 7.89
C VAL A 198 -20.64 5.11 8.71
N ASP A 199 -19.53 5.83 8.71
CA ASP A 199 -19.38 7.09 9.44
C ASP A 199 -20.35 8.16 8.93
N LYS A 200 -20.53 8.26 7.60
CA LYS A 200 -21.52 9.17 7.00
C LYS A 200 -22.96 8.81 7.40
N LYS A 201 -23.30 7.52 7.45
CA LYS A 201 -24.64 7.06 7.82
C LYS A 201 -24.91 7.26 9.32
N LYS A 202 -23.91 7.01 10.18
CA LYS A 202 -23.95 7.35 11.61
C LYS A 202 -24.18 8.85 11.82
N ALA A 203 -23.49 9.70 11.07
CA ALA A 203 -23.70 11.15 11.12
C ALA A 203 -25.11 11.58 10.65
N GLN A 204 -25.81 10.75 9.88
CA GLN A 204 -27.19 10.95 9.42
C GLN A 204 -28.24 10.27 10.33
N GLY A 205 -27.84 9.72 11.48
CA GLY A 205 -28.74 9.05 12.42
C GLY A 205 -29.25 7.68 11.96
N LYS A 206 -28.73 7.11 10.86
CA LYS A 206 -29.05 5.76 10.41
C LYS A 206 -27.93 4.81 10.82
N GLN A 207 -28.20 3.94 11.79
CA GLN A 207 -27.24 2.92 12.22
C GLN A 207 -27.22 1.77 11.20
N MET A 208 -26.10 1.63 10.49
CA MET A 208 -25.79 0.41 9.75
C MET A 208 -25.24 -0.60 10.77
N GLY A 209 -25.70 -1.85 10.72
CA GLY A 209 -25.37 -2.89 11.69
C GLY A 209 -23.86 -2.99 11.96
N ASN A 210 -23.51 -3.30 13.22
CA ASN A 210 -22.12 -3.53 13.61
C ASN A 210 -21.64 -4.85 12.98
N MET A 211 -20.61 -4.78 12.14
CA MET A 211 -19.75 -5.93 11.81
C MET A 211 -18.67 -6.09 12.86
#